data_AF-A0AA88QGJ1-F1
#
_entry.id   AF-A0AA88QGJ1-F1
#
_cell.length_a   1.000
_cell.length_b   1.000
_cell.length_c   1.000
_cell.angle_alpha   90.00
_cell.angle_beta   90.00
_cell.angle_gamma   90.00
#
_symmetry.space_group_name_H-M   'P 1'
#
loop_
_entity.id
_entity.type
_entity.pdbx_description
1 polymer ?
#
loop_
_entity_poly.entity_id
_entity_poly.type
_entity_poly.pdbx_seq_one_letter_code
_entity_poly.pdbx_strand_id
1 'polypeptide(L)'
;PLFQELENASLQMKVSETIKSASSRMLDAFVDSVFQFVDQPLLPSERNFAPVEEIGNAVEVGCVEGEIPADFPEGVYVRNGSNPLYGGLKSTISVFGRSSHIWVEGEGMLHALYFTKTADNNWKLSYKNKFVESETFKLETKMNKPGFLPATEGDPSAVLAGFLLNTLRFGIVNKILSNTSIFEHAGKFYSIAENYLAQEINISGLETLGNWDFGGAWGRPFTAHPKVCYPQYFRKLNRFLRASILQILVLNYDIQKAPGSGELVIIGVDGVKPYYVVGVVSADGKRLNHKVDLNMSRSRLIHEVGATEK
;
A
#
# COMPACT_ATOMS: atom_id res chain seq x y z
N PRO A 1 -50.80 6.81 8.27
CA PRO A 1 -49.99 7.92 7.71
C PRO A 1 -48.48 7.62 7.75
N LEU A 2 -47.88 7.48 8.95
CA LEU A 2 -46.43 7.27 9.10
C LEU A 2 -45.91 5.95 8.48
N PHE A 3 -46.68 4.86 8.59
CA PHE A 3 -46.32 3.55 8.00
C PHE A 3 -46.31 3.56 6.46
N GLN A 4 -47.24 4.27 5.83
CA GLN A 4 -47.27 4.41 4.36
C GLN A 4 -46.11 5.29 3.84
N GLU A 5 -45.70 6.31 4.60
CA GLU A 5 -44.52 7.12 4.28
C GLU A 5 -43.22 6.31 4.38
N LEU A 6 -43.09 5.44 5.39
CA LEU A 6 -41.94 4.53 5.54
C LEU A 6 -41.89 3.47 4.43
N GLU A 7 -43.03 2.91 4.03
CA GLU A 7 -43.10 1.97 2.89
C GLU A 7 -42.75 2.65 1.57
N ASN A 8 -43.26 3.86 1.33
CA ASN A 8 -42.93 4.66 0.14
C ASN A 8 -41.44 5.05 0.09
N ALA A 9 -40.86 5.43 1.23
CA ALA A 9 -39.42 5.71 1.32
C ALA A 9 -38.59 4.44 1.07
N SER A 10 -38.99 3.29 1.61
CA SER A 10 -38.34 1.99 1.36
C SER A 10 -38.41 1.58 -0.12
N LEU A 11 -39.56 1.79 -0.77
CA LEU A 11 -39.74 1.54 -2.20
C LEU A 11 -38.89 2.48 -3.06
N GLN A 12 -38.85 3.77 -2.75
CA GLN A 12 -37.99 4.73 -3.45
C GLN A 12 -36.51 4.39 -3.31
N MET A 13 -36.07 3.97 -2.11
CA MET A 13 -34.70 3.49 -1.88
C MET A 13 -34.40 2.25 -2.74
N LYS A 14 -35.28 1.24 -2.74
CA LYS A 14 -35.12 0.02 -3.56
C LYS A 14 -35.08 0.33 -5.06
N VAL A 15 -35.91 1.25 -5.55
CA VAL A 15 -35.91 1.68 -6.95
C VAL A 15 -34.60 2.40 -7.29
N SER A 16 -34.13 3.31 -6.42
CA SER A 16 -32.85 3.98 -6.57
C SER A 16 -31.67 3.00 -6.60
N GLU A 17 -31.65 2.02 -5.69
CA GLU A 17 -30.64 0.95 -5.67
C GLU A 17 -30.67 0.10 -6.94
N THR A 18 -31.87 -0.24 -7.44
CA THR A 18 -32.04 -1.02 -8.67
C THR A 18 -31.56 -0.24 -9.89
N ILE A 19 -31.89 1.05 -9.99
CA ILE A 19 -31.43 1.92 -11.08
C ILE A 19 -29.91 2.05 -11.04
N LYS A 20 -29.31 2.29 -9.87
CA LYS A 20 -27.85 2.35 -9.69
C LYS A 20 -27.16 1.04 -10.09
N SER A 21 -27.74 -0.10 -9.74
CA SER A 21 -27.24 -1.42 -10.12
C SER A 21 -27.33 -1.66 -11.64
N ALA A 22 -28.44 -1.25 -12.27
CA ALA A 22 -28.59 -1.34 -13.72
C ALA A 22 -27.59 -0.43 -14.46
N SER A 23 -27.42 0.82 -14.02
CA SER A 23 -26.46 1.76 -14.61
C SER A 23 -25.02 1.28 -14.45
N SER A 24 -24.67 0.73 -13.28
CA SER A 24 -23.33 0.16 -13.06
C SER A 24 -23.05 -0.98 -14.03
N ARG A 25 -23.99 -1.92 -14.20
CA ARG A 25 -23.83 -3.04 -15.14
C ARG A 25 -23.72 -2.59 -16.59
N MET A 26 -24.49 -1.58 -17.00
CA MET A 26 -24.38 -1.00 -18.33
C MET A 26 -23.00 -0.36 -18.55
N LEU A 27 -22.48 0.34 -17.54
CA LEU A 27 -21.17 0.96 -17.61
C LEU A 27 -20.04 -0.09 -17.66
N ASP A 28 -20.15 -1.16 -16.87
CA ASP A 28 -19.24 -2.31 -16.94
C ASP A 28 -19.23 -2.96 -18.32
N ALA A 29 -20.42 -3.23 -18.88
CA ALA A 29 -20.56 -3.80 -20.22
C ALA A 29 -19.99 -2.88 -21.30
N PHE A 30 -20.20 -1.56 -21.17
CA PHE A 30 -19.58 -0.57 -22.06
C PHE A 30 -18.05 -0.67 -21.99
N VAL A 31 -17.46 -0.65 -20.79
CA VAL A 31 -16.00 -0.74 -20.64
C VAL A 31 -15.47 -2.06 -21.22
N ASP A 32 -16.10 -3.18 -20.89
CA ASP A 32 -15.71 -4.50 -21.40
C ASP A 32 -15.78 -4.58 -22.94
N SER A 33 -16.68 -3.81 -23.56
CA SER A 33 -16.82 -3.77 -25.03
C SER A 33 -15.84 -2.83 -25.73
N VAL A 34 -15.41 -1.76 -25.06
CA VAL A 34 -14.62 -0.67 -25.67
C VAL A 34 -13.14 -0.75 -25.34
N PHE A 35 -12.77 -1.33 -24.18
CA PHE A 35 -11.41 -1.39 -23.69
C PHE A 35 -10.90 -2.82 -23.71
N GLN A 36 -9.87 -3.04 -24.52
CA GLN A 36 -9.15 -4.30 -24.55
C GLN A 36 -7.96 -4.24 -23.59
N PHE A 37 -7.96 -5.08 -22.56
CA PHE A 37 -6.78 -5.29 -21.72
C PHE A 37 -5.75 -6.13 -22.47
N VAL A 38 -4.50 -5.68 -22.43
CA VAL A 38 -3.35 -6.37 -23.01
C VAL A 38 -2.21 -6.44 -22.00
N ASP A 39 -1.50 -7.56 -21.98
CA ASP A 39 -0.33 -7.74 -21.12
C ASP A 39 0.83 -6.89 -21.61
N GLN A 40 1.55 -6.29 -20.67
CA GLN A 40 2.84 -5.71 -20.98
C GLN A 40 3.89 -6.83 -20.99
N PRO A 41 4.67 -6.96 -22.09
CA PRO A 41 5.69 -7.99 -22.17
C PRO A 41 6.81 -7.71 -21.15
N LEU A 42 7.28 -8.75 -20.48
CA LEU A 42 8.52 -8.70 -19.69
C LEU A 42 9.68 -9.13 -20.58
N LEU A 43 10.75 -8.34 -20.60
CA LEU A 43 11.99 -8.73 -21.25
C LEU A 43 12.66 -9.88 -20.47
N PRO A 44 13.50 -10.71 -21.10
CA PRO A 44 14.23 -11.78 -20.39
C PRO A 44 15.09 -11.27 -19.21
N SER A 45 15.61 -10.04 -19.32
CA SER A 45 16.34 -9.35 -18.23
C SER A 45 15.44 -8.91 -17.07
N GLU A 46 14.13 -8.85 -17.29
CA GLU A 46 13.11 -8.40 -16.35
C GLU A 46 12.36 -9.56 -15.68
N ARG A 47 12.81 -10.80 -15.89
CA ARG A 47 12.16 -12.01 -15.34
C ARG A 47 11.89 -11.94 -13.83
N ASN A 48 12.74 -11.24 -13.08
CA ASN A 48 12.63 -11.11 -11.62
C ASN A 48 11.65 -10.02 -11.18
N PHE A 49 11.04 -9.29 -12.13
CA PHE A 49 9.90 -8.39 -11.90
C PHE A 49 8.56 -9.08 -12.18
N ALA A 50 8.58 -10.35 -12.64
CA ALA A 50 7.35 -11.12 -12.79
C ALA A 50 6.67 -11.31 -11.42
N PRO A 51 5.34 -11.26 -11.38
CA PRO A 51 4.61 -11.49 -10.14
C PRO A 51 4.82 -12.93 -9.63
N VAL A 52 4.70 -13.09 -8.32
CA VAL A 52 4.70 -14.39 -7.64
C VAL A 52 3.36 -14.65 -6.95
N GLU A 53 3.00 -15.92 -6.84
CA GLU A 53 1.78 -16.36 -6.17
C GLU A 53 1.95 -16.40 -4.64
N GLU A 54 0.85 -16.35 -3.90
CA GLU A 54 0.86 -16.64 -2.47
C GLU A 54 1.18 -18.11 -2.21
N ILE A 55 2.07 -18.37 -1.24
CA ILE A 55 2.40 -19.75 -0.83
C ILE A 55 1.36 -20.34 0.15
N GLY A 56 0.41 -19.53 0.61
CA GLY A 56 -0.58 -19.91 1.63
C GLY A 56 0.01 -19.92 3.04
N ASN A 57 0.29 -21.11 3.59
CA ASN A 57 0.82 -21.24 4.95
C ASN A 57 2.30 -20.91 5.01
N ALA A 58 2.77 -20.48 6.20
CA ALA A 58 4.20 -20.24 6.41
C ALA A 58 5.01 -21.53 6.21
N VAL A 59 6.12 -21.42 5.49
CA VAL A 59 7.02 -22.54 5.17
C VAL A 59 8.29 -22.40 6.00
N GLU A 60 8.73 -23.50 6.62
CA GLU A 60 9.97 -23.53 7.38
C GLU A 60 11.20 -23.47 6.45
N VAL A 61 12.17 -22.63 6.79
CA VAL A 61 13.41 -22.50 6.02
C VAL A 61 14.38 -23.58 6.49
N GLY A 62 14.42 -24.69 5.75
CA GLY A 62 15.21 -25.87 6.11
C GLY A 62 16.70 -25.82 5.74
N CYS A 63 17.15 -24.79 5.02
CA CYS A 63 18.54 -24.65 4.60
C CYS A 63 19.05 -23.26 4.98
N VAL A 64 20.02 -23.23 5.90
CA VAL A 64 20.76 -22.04 6.30
C VAL A 64 22.24 -22.35 6.11
N GLU A 65 22.91 -21.60 5.26
CA GLU A 65 24.35 -21.69 5.07
C GLU A 65 25.05 -20.67 6.00
N GLY A 66 25.99 -21.15 6.82
CA GLY A 66 26.62 -20.35 7.87
C GLY A 66 25.88 -20.41 9.21
N GLU A 67 26.13 -19.44 10.08
CA GLU A 67 25.58 -19.39 11.43
C GLU A 67 24.92 -18.04 11.71
N ILE A 68 23.70 -18.06 12.25
CA ILE A 68 23.02 -16.85 12.73
C ILE A 68 23.60 -16.51 14.11
N PRO A 69 24.06 -15.26 14.33
CA PRO A 69 24.65 -14.87 15.62
C PRO A 69 23.74 -15.20 16.80
N ALA A 70 24.31 -15.70 17.90
CA ALA A 70 23.55 -16.11 19.08
C ALA A 70 22.78 -14.94 19.73
N ASP A 71 23.30 -13.72 19.58
CA ASP A 71 22.76 -12.45 20.04
C ASP A 71 21.85 -11.76 19.03
N PHE A 72 21.60 -12.38 17.85
CA PHE A 72 20.61 -11.87 16.90
C PHE A 72 19.23 -11.81 17.58
N PRO A 73 18.43 -10.76 17.37
CA PRO A 73 17.13 -10.64 18.02
C PRO A 73 16.08 -11.52 17.33
N GLU A 74 15.14 -12.06 18.11
CA GLU A 74 13.90 -12.59 17.55
C GLU A 74 13.08 -11.45 16.94
N GLY A 75 12.36 -11.74 15.86
CA GLY A 75 11.61 -10.72 15.14
C GLY A 75 11.22 -11.16 13.75
N VAL A 76 10.80 -10.19 12.94
CA VAL A 76 10.32 -10.43 11.58
C VAL A 76 11.00 -9.48 10.63
N TYR A 77 11.64 -10.03 9.60
CA TYR A 77 12.02 -9.30 8.41
C TYR A 77 10.79 -9.19 7.51
N VAL A 78 10.32 -7.99 7.18
CA VAL A 78 9.29 -7.81 6.15
C VAL A 78 9.76 -6.87 5.06
N ARG A 79 9.50 -7.24 3.81
CA ARG A 79 9.64 -6.39 2.63
C ARG A 79 8.30 -6.29 1.92
N ASN A 80 7.97 -5.08 1.48
CA ASN A 80 6.85 -4.82 0.58
C ASN A 80 7.35 -4.63 -0.86
N GLY A 81 6.49 -4.83 -1.84
CA GLY A 81 6.80 -4.60 -3.24
C GLY A 81 5.58 -4.73 -4.13
N SER A 82 5.70 -4.23 -5.35
CA SER A 82 4.69 -4.42 -6.38
C SER A 82 4.65 -5.87 -6.87
N ASN A 83 3.44 -6.42 -6.97
CA ASN A 83 3.15 -7.74 -7.49
C ASN A 83 1.79 -7.70 -8.22
N PRO A 84 1.75 -7.47 -9.55
CA PRO A 84 0.49 -7.38 -10.27
C PRO A 84 -0.37 -8.65 -10.18
N LEU A 85 -1.63 -8.52 -9.76
CA LEU A 85 -2.50 -9.66 -9.45
C LEU A 85 -2.80 -10.60 -10.64
N TYR A 86 -2.88 -10.07 -11.86
CA TYR A 86 -3.30 -10.85 -13.04
C TYR A 86 -2.15 -11.15 -14.00
N GLY A 87 -1.04 -11.69 -13.50
CA GLY A 87 0.06 -12.18 -14.34
C GLY A 87 0.99 -11.11 -14.92
N GLY A 88 0.76 -9.83 -14.61
CA GLY A 88 1.66 -8.74 -15.00
C GLY A 88 0.98 -7.37 -15.09
N LEU A 89 1.77 -6.38 -15.46
CA LEU A 89 1.29 -5.03 -15.75
C LEU A 89 0.39 -5.05 -16.98
N LYS A 90 -0.62 -4.18 -16.99
CA LYS A 90 -1.64 -4.13 -18.02
C LYS A 90 -1.54 -2.83 -18.80
N SER A 91 -1.93 -2.90 -20.06
CA SER A 91 -2.31 -1.74 -20.85
C SER A 91 -3.74 -1.92 -21.32
N THR A 92 -4.40 -0.83 -21.67
CA THR A 92 -5.68 -0.87 -22.37
C THR A 92 -5.59 -0.16 -23.70
N ILE A 93 -6.25 -0.72 -24.70
CA ILE A 93 -6.39 -0.15 -26.03
C ILE A 93 -7.88 0.07 -26.26
N SER A 94 -8.24 1.28 -26.71
CA SER A 94 -9.64 1.66 -26.94
C SER A 94 -9.74 2.70 -28.06
N VAL A 95 -10.98 3.11 -28.36
CA VAL A 95 -11.27 4.27 -29.22
C VAL A 95 -10.71 5.60 -28.70
N PHE A 96 -10.37 5.67 -27.40
CA PHE A 96 -9.76 6.83 -26.78
C PHE A 96 -8.22 6.83 -26.84
N GLY A 97 -7.62 5.78 -27.42
CA GLY A 97 -6.17 5.57 -27.47
C GLY A 97 -5.70 4.46 -26.54
N ARG A 98 -4.41 4.46 -26.23
CA ARG A 98 -3.74 3.51 -25.34
C ARG A 98 -3.39 4.15 -24.00
N SER A 99 -3.63 3.42 -22.91
CA SER A 99 -3.10 3.76 -21.58
C SER A 99 -2.46 2.53 -20.93
N SER A 100 -1.48 2.76 -20.06
CA SER A 100 -0.64 1.71 -19.48
C SER A 100 -0.36 1.94 -18.00
N HIS A 101 -0.18 0.83 -17.27
CA HIS A 101 0.43 0.87 -15.95
C HIS A 101 1.93 1.14 -16.11
N ILE A 102 2.54 1.84 -15.16
CA ILE A 102 4.00 1.97 -15.09
C ILE A 102 4.62 0.88 -14.21
N TRP A 103 5.94 0.71 -14.30
CA TRP A 103 6.67 -0.37 -13.62
C TRP A 103 6.56 -0.40 -12.09
N VAL A 104 6.22 0.73 -11.45
CA VAL A 104 6.00 0.82 -10.00
C VAL A 104 4.58 0.43 -9.56
N GLU A 105 3.66 0.28 -10.50
CA GLU A 105 2.28 -0.11 -10.21
C GLU A 105 2.14 -1.62 -10.05
N GLY A 106 1.04 -2.04 -9.44
CA GLY A 106 0.75 -3.41 -9.04
C GLY A 106 0.49 -3.51 -7.54
N GLU A 107 -0.25 -4.51 -7.13
CA GLU A 107 -0.70 -4.69 -5.75
C GLU A 107 0.48 -4.96 -4.82
N GLY A 108 0.38 -4.47 -3.60
CA GLY A 108 1.38 -4.72 -2.57
C GLY A 108 1.39 -6.18 -2.18
N MET A 109 2.56 -6.81 -2.21
CA MET A 109 2.79 -8.11 -1.62
C MET A 109 3.86 -8.01 -0.53
N LEU A 110 3.48 -8.45 0.66
CA LEU A 110 4.38 -8.55 1.80
C LEU A 110 5.10 -9.89 1.75
N HIS A 111 6.42 -9.85 1.96
CA HIS A 111 7.28 -11.01 2.14
C HIS A 111 7.88 -10.95 3.54
N ALA A 112 7.50 -11.90 4.39
CA ALA A 112 7.95 -11.98 5.77
C ALA A 112 8.83 -13.20 6.01
N LEU A 113 9.95 -12.98 6.71
CA LEU A 113 10.83 -14.01 7.24
C LEU A 113 10.87 -13.86 8.77
N TYR A 114 10.32 -14.84 9.48
CA TYR A 114 10.20 -14.86 10.93
C TYR A 114 11.44 -15.52 11.53
N PHE A 115 12.02 -14.90 12.56
CA PHE A 115 13.15 -15.39 13.34
C PHE A 115 12.66 -15.67 14.75
N THR A 116 12.66 -16.94 15.13
CA THR A 116 12.20 -17.39 16.45
C THR A 116 13.20 -18.36 17.05
N LYS A 117 13.26 -18.43 18.38
CA LYS A 117 14.06 -19.44 19.08
C LYS A 117 13.16 -20.60 19.52
N THR A 118 13.66 -21.82 19.37
CA THR A 118 13.02 -23.01 19.94
C THR A 118 13.27 -23.07 21.45
N ALA A 119 12.60 -23.99 22.15
CA ALA A 119 12.84 -24.24 23.58
C ALA A 119 14.31 -24.57 23.89
N ASP A 120 15.03 -25.14 22.92
CA ASP A 120 16.45 -25.49 23.01
C ASP A 120 17.39 -24.33 22.62
N ASN A 121 16.88 -23.10 22.50
CA ASN A 121 17.60 -21.90 22.06
C ASN A 121 18.19 -21.96 20.64
N ASN A 122 17.71 -22.89 19.79
CA ASN A 122 18.11 -22.94 18.38
C ASN A 122 17.23 -22.04 17.51
N TRP A 123 17.80 -21.49 16.45
CA TRP A 123 17.06 -20.65 15.50
C TRP A 123 16.09 -21.48 14.65
N LYS A 124 14.84 -21.01 14.59
CA LYS A 124 13.80 -21.48 13.68
C LYS A 124 13.35 -20.33 12.79
N LEU A 125 13.43 -20.54 11.48
CA LEU A 125 13.08 -19.56 10.47
C LEU A 125 11.86 -20.04 9.68
N SER A 126 10.91 -19.14 9.42
CA SER A 126 9.79 -19.42 8.52
C SER A 126 9.53 -18.25 7.59
N TYR A 127 9.11 -18.56 6.37
CA TYR A 127 8.80 -17.58 5.34
C TYR A 127 7.30 -17.61 5.00
N LYS A 128 6.72 -16.43 4.76
CA LYS A 128 5.35 -16.27 4.27
C LYS A 128 5.29 -15.07 3.32
N ASN A 129 4.50 -15.16 2.27
CA ASN A 129 4.06 -14.00 1.51
C ASN A 129 2.54 -13.88 1.49
N LYS A 130 2.05 -12.64 1.37
CA LYS A 130 0.62 -12.34 1.29
C LYS A 130 0.38 -11.00 0.63
N PHE A 131 -0.65 -10.90 -0.21
CA PHE A 131 -1.11 -9.64 -0.77
C PHE A 131 -1.69 -8.73 0.32
N VAL A 132 -1.48 -7.43 0.16
CA VAL A 132 -2.23 -6.43 0.90
C VAL A 132 -3.64 -6.37 0.29
N GLU A 133 -4.62 -6.85 1.02
CA GLU A 133 -6.00 -6.97 0.59
C GLU A 133 -6.71 -5.60 0.68
N SER A 134 -6.30 -4.66 -0.18
CA SER A 134 -6.98 -3.38 -0.35
C SER A 134 -8.39 -3.55 -0.90
N GLU A 135 -9.21 -2.51 -0.77
CA GLU A 135 -10.58 -2.57 -1.30
C GLU A 135 -10.58 -2.78 -2.81
N THR A 136 -9.64 -2.18 -3.55
CA THR A 136 -9.52 -2.40 -5.00
C THR A 136 -9.01 -3.79 -5.34
N PHE A 137 -8.11 -4.37 -4.53
CA PHE A 137 -7.72 -5.78 -4.66
C PHE A 137 -8.94 -6.70 -4.53
N LYS A 138 -9.71 -6.55 -3.43
CA LYS A 138 -10.92 -7.35 -3.18
C LYS A 138 -11.94 -7.24 -4.30
N LEU A 139 -12.12 -6.03 -4.86
CA LEU A 139 -13.01 -5.79 -5.99
C LEU A 139 -12.58 -6.59 -7.22
N GLU A 140 -11.33 -6.50 -7.64
CA GLU A 140 -10.87 -7.24 -8.82
C GLU A 140 -10.86 -8.75 -8.56
N THR A 141 -10.41 -9.21 -7.38
CA THR A 141 -10.50 -10.64 -6.99
C THR A 141 -11.92 -11.17 -7.13
N LYS A 142 -12.93 -10.41 -6.70
CA LYS A 142 -14.35 -10.78 -6.86
C LYS A 142 -14.78 -10.80 -8.33
N MET A 143 -14.24 -9.93 -9.17
CA MET A 143 -14.50 -9.92 -10.61
C MET A 143 -13.78 -11.06 -11.36
N ASN A 144 -12.72 -11.61 -10.76
CA ASN A 144 -11.84 -12.62 -11.35
C ASN A 144 -11.23 -12.18 -12.70
N LYS A 145 -10.97 -10.87 -12.84
CA LYS A 145 -10.33 -10.25 -14.01
C LYS A 145 -9.82 -8.85 -13.67
N PRO A 146 -8.88 -8.28 -14.46
CA PRO A 146 -8.59 -6.85 -14.40
C PRO A 146 -9.86 -6.02 -14.61
N GLY A 147 -10.12 -5.08 -13.72
CA GLY A 147 -11.31 -4.23 -13.71
C GLY A 147 -10.98 -2.75 -13.84
N PHE A 148 -9.89 -2.28 -13.23
CA PHE A 148 -9.45 -0.89 -13.28
C PHE A 148 -8.69 -0.61 -14.58
N LEU A 149 -9.10 0.43 -15.29
CA LEU A 149 -8.39 0.91 -16.47
C LEU A 149 -7.07 1.56 -16.03
N PRO A 150 -5.93 1.18 -16.62
CA PRO A 150 -4.68 1.90 -16.43
C PRO A 150 -4.85 3.37 -16.81
N ALA A 151 -4.34 4.27 -15.98
CA ALA A 151 -4.51 5.71 -16.19
C ALA A 151 -3.27 6.52 -15.77
N THR A 152 -2.11 5.89 -15.70
CA THR A 152 -0.88 6.57 -15.27
C THR A 152 -0.12 7.16 -16.45
N GLU A 153 0.03 6.40 -17.53
CA GLU A 153 0.70 6.86 -18.75
C GLU A 153 -0.07 6.45 -20.02
N GLY A 154 0.22 7.12 -21.13
CA GLY A 154 -0.37 6.87 -22.44
C GLY A 154 -0.98 8.10 -23.08
N ASP A 155 -1.89 7.88 -24.03
CA ASP A 155 -2.60 8.95 -24.73
C ASP A 155 -3.46 9.75 -23.75
N PRO A 156 -3.41 11.11 -23.76
CA PRO A 156 -4.13 11.94 -22.80
C PRO A 156 -5.64 11.66 -22.72
N SER A 157 -6.28 11.36 -23.86
CA SER A 157 -7.69 10.99 -23.91
C SER A 157 -7.99 9.65 -23.26
N ALA A 158 -7.12 8.66 -23.42
CA ALA A 158 -7.26 7.35 -22.79
C ALA A 158 -7.06 7.43 -21.27
N VAL A 159 -6.06 8.19 -20.82
CA VAL A 159 -5.81 8.46 -19.40
C VAL A 159 -7.00 9.16 -18.74
N LEU A 160 -7.52 10.23 -19.37
CA LEU A 160 -8.68 10.96 -18.84
C LEU A 160 -9.94 10.08 -18.80
N ALA A 161 -10.17 9.28 -19.86
CA ALA A 161 -11.27 8.33 -19.89
C ALA A 161 -11.13 7.27 -18.78
N GLY A 162 -9.92 6.75 -18.56
CA GLY A 162 -9.60 5.81 -17.49
C GLY A 162 -9.96 6.35 -16.12
N PHE A 163 -9.50 7.56 -15.78
CA PHE A 163 -9.84 8.22 -14.52
C PHE A 163 -11.35 8.40 -14.33
N LEU A 164 -12.04 8.91 -15.36
CA LEU A 164 -13.48 9.15 -15.30
C LEU A 164 -14.25 7.84 -15.11
N LEU A 165 -13.96 6.83 -15.93
CA LEU A 165 -14.68 5.56 -15.92
C LEU A 165 -14.38 4.74 -14.66
N ASN A 166 -13.14 4.73 -14.17
CA ASN A 166 -12.82 4.12 -12.87
C ASN A 166 -13.60 4.80 -11.74
N THR A 167 -13.67 6.13 -11.74
CA THR A 167 -14.45 6.89 -10.73
C THR A 167 -15.94 6.55 -10.81
N LEU A 168 -16.52 6.50 -12.01
CA LEU A 168 -17.93 6.20 -12.19
C LEU A 168 -18.30 4.75 -11.84
N ARG A 169 -17.38 3.80 -12.05
CA ARG A 169 -17.60 2.36 -11.79
C ARG A 169 -17.31 1.96 -10.35
N PHE A 170 -16.24 2.49 -9.77
CA PHE A 170 -15.70 2.03 -8.50
C PHE A 170 -15.66 3.12 -7.41
N GLY A 171 -15.96 4.38 -7.76
CA GLY A 171 -15.86 5.51 -6.84
C GLY A 171 -14.42 5.94 -6.53
N ILE A 172 -13.43 5.32 -7.18
CA ILE A 172 -12.00 5.56 -6.95
C ILE A 172 -11.31 5.68 -8.32
N VAL A 173 -10.41 6.66 -8.44
CA VAL A 173 -9.71 7.01 -9.68
C VAL A 173 -8.72 5.93 -10.11
N ASN A 174 -7.90 5.45 -9.16
CA ASN A 174 -6.83 4.48 -9.38
C ASN A 174 -6.86 3.38 -8.31
N LYS A 175 -6.20 2.26 -8.61
CA LYS A 175 -6.07 1.14 -7.66
C LYS A 175 -5.34 1.57 -6.37
N ILE A 176 -5.80 1.07 -5.23
CA ILE A 176 -5.08 1.21 -3.95
C ILE A 176 -3.98 0.15 -3.93
N LEU A 177 -2.74 0.59 -4.17
CA LEU A 177 -1.61 -0.30 -4.42
C LEU A 177 -1.00 -0.84 -3.12
N SER A 178 -0.68 0.06 -2.18
CA SER A 178 -0.06 -0.30 -0.89
C SER A 178 1.23 -1.12 -1.02
N ASN A 179 2.03 -0.82 -2.04
CA ASN A 179 3.14 -1.65 -2.50
C ASN A 179 4.54 -1.06 -2.25
N THR A 180 4.61 0.15 -1.70
CA THR A 180 5.85 0.95 -1.70
C THR A 180 6.72 0.65 -0.49
N SER A 181 6.12 0.62 0.70
CA SER A 181 6.87 0.34 1.94
C SER A 181 6.00 -0.34 3.00
N ILE A 182 6.67 -0.77 4.07
CA ILE A 182 6.05 -1.19 5.32
C ILE A 182 6.79 -0.50 6.48
N PHE A 183 6.07 -0.02 7.48
CA PHE A 183 6.66 0.61 8.66
C PHE A 183 5.98 0.15 9.95
N GLU A 184 6.71 0.27 11.06
CA GLU A 184 6.22 0.02 12.41
C GLU A 184 6.07 1.35 13.15
N HIS A 185 4.96 1.51 13.87
CA HIS A 185 4.77 2.59 14.83
C HIS A 185 3.87 2.13 15.97
N ALA A 186 4.28 2.38 17.22
CA ALA A 186 3.52 2.04 18.42
C ALA A 186 3.11 0.55 18.52
N GLY A 187 3.97 -0.37 18.07
CA GLY A 187 3.74 -1.82 18.06
C GLY A 187 2.81 -2.31 16.95
N LYS A 188 2.41 -1.43 16.03
CA LYS A 188 1.55 -1.74 14.88
C LYS A 188 2.32 -1.60 13.58
N PHE A 189 1.91 -2.37 12.58
CA PHE A 189 2.57 -2.42 11.27
C PHE A 189 1.63 -1.92 10.19
N TYR A 190 2.18 -1.19 9.24
CA TYR A 190 1.41 -0.52 8.21
C TYR A 190 2.08 -0.68 6.85
N SER A 191 1.34 -1.13 5.84
CA SER A 191 1.79 -1.04 4.44
C SER A 191 1.24 0.24 3.81
N ILE A 192 1.99 0.81 2.87
CA ILE A 192 1.61 2.09 2.25
C ILE A 192 2.13 2.21 0.83
N ALA A 193 1.39 2.99 0.03
CA ALA A 193 1.83 3.61 -1.21
C ALA A 193 1.37 5.08 -1.25
N GLU A 194 2.01 5.87 -2.10
CA GLU A 194 1.80 7.33 -2.20
C GLU A 194 0.36 7.77 -2.51
N ASN A 195 -0.47 6.87 -3.04
CA ASN A 195 -1.76 7.21 -3.62
C ASN A 195 -2.96 6.97 -2.69
N TYR A 196 -2.75 6.44 -1.48
CA TYR A 196 -3.84 6.16 -0.54
C TYR A 196 -3.40 6.21 0.93
N LEU A 197 -4.34 5.97 1.84
CA LEU A 197 -4.05 5.79 3.27
C LEU A 197 -3.21 4.52 3.48
N ALA A 198 -2.38 4.54 4.53
CA ALA A 198 -1.72 3.34 5.03
C ALA A 198 -2.74 2.29 5.47
N GLN A 199 -2.38 1.02 5.38
CA GLN A 199 -3.21 -0.11 5.79
C GLN A 199 -2.54 -0.87 6.91
N GLU A 200 -3.24 -1.05 8.02
CA GLU A 200 -2.74 -1.81 9.18
C GLU A 200 -2.66 -3.30 8.84
N ILE A 201 -1.53 -3.91 9.18
CA ILE A 201 -1.20 -5.31 8.89
C ILE A 201 -0.99 -6.05 10.22
N ASN A 202 -1.65 -7.20 10.36
CA ASN A 202 -1.31 -8.15 11.41
C ASN A 202 0.00 -8.86 11.05
N ILE A 203 1.08 -8.56 11.75
CA ILE A 203 2.42 -9.07 11.41
C ILE A 203 2.55 -10.59 11.53
N SER A 204 1.76 -11.24 12.39
CA SER A 204 1.84 -12.70 12.61
C SER A 204 1.33 -13.51 11.42
N GLY A 205 0.33 -12.99 10.70
CA GLY A 205 -0.31 -13.70 9.59
C GLY A 205 -0.31 -12.94 8.26
N LEU A 206 0.15 -11.69 8.27
CA LEU A 206 0.11 -10.72 7.17
C LEU A 206 -1.31 -10.36 6.72
N GLU A 207 -2.31 -10.53 7.59
CA GLU A 207 -3.68 -10.09 7.26
C GLU A 207 -3.78 -8.57 7.23
N THR A 208 -4.50 -8.05 6.23
CA THR A 208 -4.84 -6.62 6.15
C THR A 208 -6.04 -6.34 7.04
N LEU A 209 -5.90 -5.45 8.01
CA LEU A 209 -6.92 -5.15 9.01
C LEU A 209 -7.83 -3.99 8.60
N GLY A 210 -7.27 -2.89 8.11
CA GLY A 210 -8.03 -1.71 7.73
C GLY A 210 -7.18 -0.49 7.42
N ASN A 211 -7.81 0.59 6.97
CA ASN A 211 -7.12 1.84 6.67
C ASN A 211 -6.78 2.59 7.96
N TRP A 212 -5.60 3.18 7.99
CA TRP A 212 -5.15 4.04 9.08
C TRP A 212 -5.53 5.50 8.78
N ASP A 213 -6.70 5.89 9.25
CA ASP A 213 -7.29 7.23 9.07
C ASP A 213 -7.33 8.06 10.36
N PHE A 214 -6.76 7.51 11.44
CA PHE A 214 -6.75 8.14 12.75
C PHE A 214 -8.14 8.50 13.29
N GLY A 215 -9.14 7.64 13.07
CA GLY A 215 -10.53 7.93 13.47
C GLY A 215 -11.11 9.11 12.69
N GLY A 216 -10.72 9.25 11.42
CA GLY A 216 -11.08 10.34 10.54
C GLY A 216 -10.28 11.64 10.73
N ALA A 217 -9.38 11.72 11.71
CA ALA A 217 -8.54 12.91 11.88
C ALA A 217 -7.51 13.06 10.75
N TRP A 218 -7.18 11.96 10.05
CA TRP A 218 -6.31 11.95 8.89
C TRP A 218 -7.01 11.32 7.67
N GLY A 219 -7.38 12.15 6.70
CA GLY A 219 -8.17 11.74 5.53
C GLY A 219 -7.47 11.96 4.19
N ARG A 220 -6.15 11.78 4.12
CA ARG A 220 -5.37 12.01 2.90
C ARG A 220 -4.19 11.02 2.75
N PRO A 221 -3.74 10.73 1.52
CA PRO A 221 -2.48 10.04 1.32
C PRO A 221 -1.30 10.80 1.95
N PHE A 222 -0.26 10.06 2.32
CA PHE A 222 1.00 10.62 2.79
C PHE A 222 2.18 9.83 2.23
N THR A 223 3.36 10.43 2.28
CA THR A 223 4.59 9.83 1.75
C THR A 223 4.77 8.41 2.28
N ALA A 224 5.16 7.49 1.40
CA ALA A 224 5.41 6.10 1.81
C ALA A 224 6.63 5.95 2.75
N HIS A 225 7.32 7.03 3.07
CA HIS A 225 8.56 7.03 3.85
C HIS A 225 8.45 7.84 5.16
N PRO A 226 7.48 7.54 6.05
CA PRO A 226 7.31 8.28 7.28
C PRO A 226 8.50 8.06 8.23
N LYS A 227 8.78 9.03 9.11
CA LYS A 227 9.97 9.02 9.97
C LYS A 227 9.61 8.93 11.45
N VAL A 228 10.07 7.88 12.11
CA VAL A 228 9.97 7.73 13.58
C VAL A 228 11.18 8.39 14.23
N CYS A 229 10.93 9.27 15.19
CA CYS A 229 11.96 10.00 15.93
C CYS A 229 12.38 9.14 17.14
N TYR A 230 13.57 8.51 17.16
CA TYR A 230 14.02 7.67 18.28
C TYR A 230 15.08 8.36 19.15
N PRO A 231 15.17 8.06 20.46
CA PRO A 231 16.21 8.61 21.32
C PRO A 231 17.63 8.24 20.84
N GLN A 232 18.59 9.16 21.01
CA GLN A 232 19.97 9.03 20.52
C GLN A 232 20.71 7.74 20.97
N TYR A 233 20.27 7.07 22.04
CA TYR A 233 20.87 5.83 22.54
C TYR A 233 20.75 4.64 21.59
N PHE A 234 19.79 4.65 20.65
CA PHE A 234 19.67 3.59 19.63
C PHE A 234 20.82 3.63 18.58
N ARG A 235 21.63 4.70 18.58
CA ARG A 235 22.71 4.91 17.60
C ARG A 235 23.97 4.09 17.90
N LYS A 236 24.12 3.51 19.10
CA LYS A 236 25.33 2.79 19.52
C LYS A 236 25.42 1.35 18.99
N LEU A 237 24.31 0.71 18.62
CA LEU A 237 24.30 -0.67 18.11
C LEU A 237 24.72 -0.78 16.62
N ASN A 238 24.55 0.30 15.84
CA ASN A 238 24.77 0.28 14.38
C ASN A 238 26.16 0.75 13.91
N ARG A 239 27.10 1.04 14.81
CA ARG A 239 28.42 1.57 14.44
C ARG A 239 29.50 0.51 14.17
N PHE A 240 29.22 -0.77 14.43
CA PHE A 240 30.21 -1.85 14.33
C PHE A 240 30.19 -2.65 13.01
N LEU A 241 29.24 -2.40 12.09
CA LEU A 241 29.11 -3.15 10.83
C LEU A 241 29.22 -2.22 9.61
N ARG A 242 30.38 -1.57 9.45
CA ARG A 242 30.76 -0.90 8.20
C ARG A 242 32.00 -1.56 7.61
N ALA A 243 31.80 -2.70 6.95
CA ALA A 243 32.69 -3.16 5.90
C ALA A 243 31.94 -4.14 4.99
N SER A 244 32.00 -3.87 3.68
CA SER A 244 31.76 -4.77 2.54
C SER A 244 30.37 -5.37 2.28
N ILE A 245 29.81 -4.92 1.14
CA ILE A 245 29.02 -5.66 0.12
C ILE A 245 27.61 -6.13 0.50
N LEU A 246 26.65 -5.77 -0.39
CA LEU A 246 25.26 -6.25 -0.52
C LEU A 246 24.71 -7.04 0.68
N GLN A 247 23.97 -6.38 1.57
CA GLN A 247 23.28 -7.10 2.63
C GLN A 247 21.86 -6.60 2.84
N ILE A 248 20.93 -7.44 2.38
CA ILE A 248 19.50 -7.38 2.66
C ILE A 248 19.31 -7.88 4.09
N LEU A 249 19.11 -6.93 5.00
CA LEU A 249 18.71 -7.10 6.39
C LEU A 249 17.44 -6.26 6.57
N VAL A 250 16.45 -6.73 7.34
CA VAL A 250 15.41 -5.86 7.91
C VAL A 250 16.06 -5.28 9.13
N LEU A 251 17.01 -4.44 8.82
CA LEU A 251 17.19 -3.23 9.55
C LEU A 251 16.05 -2.33 9.04
N ASN A 252 15.40 -1.64 9.97
CA ASN A 252 14.62 -0.44 9.70
C ASN A 252 15.51 0.59 8.95
N TYR A 253 15.82 0.34 7.67
CA TYR A 253 16.85 1.07 6.91
C TYR A 253 16.28 2.33 6.25
N ASP A 254 14.95 2.43 6.08
CA ASP A 254 14.31 3.63 5.51
C ASP A 254 13.51 4.48 6.50
N ILE A 255 13.43 4.08 7.77
CA ILE A 255 13.10 5.05 8.81
C ILE A 255 14.38 5.88 9.03
N GLN A 256 14.55 6.95 8.27
CA GLN A 256 15.57 7.96 8.55
C GLN A 256 15.23 8.61 9.89
N LYS A 257 15.85 8.08 10.96
CA LYS A 257 15.51 8.37 12.36
C LYS A 257 15.96 9.77 12.73
N ALA A 258 15.02 10.64 13.09
CA ALA A 258 15.34 11.86 13.82
C ALA A 258 15.64 11.51 15.29
N PRO A 259 16.54 12.23 16.00
CA PRO A 259 16.68 12.10 17.45
C PRO A 259 15.37 12.53 18.14
N GLY A 260 14.77 11.73 19.04
CA GLY A 260 13.64 12.22 19.84
C GLY A 260 12.60 11.22 20.35
N SER A 261 11.41 11.78 20.56
CA SER A 261 10.24 11.45 21.40
C SER A 261 9.53 10.10 21.20
N GLY A 262 9.92 9.30 20.21
CA GLY A 262 9.16 8.14 19.72
C GLY A 262 8.04 8.50 18.74
N GLU A 263 7.89 9.78 18.38
CA GLU A 263 6.81 10.25 17.50
C GLU A 263 7.04 9.90 16.03
N LEU A 264 5.95 9.73 15.27
CA LEU A 264 5.97 9.49 13.83
C LEU A 264 5.64 10.77 13.09
N VAL A 265 6.53 11.19 12.19
CA VAL A 265 6.32 12.32 11.29
C VAL A 265 5.85 11.79 9.94
N ILE A 266 4.73 12.33 9.46
CA ILE A 266 4.13 12.04 8.16
C ILE A 266 3.96 13.33 7.36
N ILE A 267 4.10 13.27 6.03
CA ILE A 267 3.79 14.40 5.15
C ILE A 267 2.71 13.96 4.18
N GLY A 268 1.50 14.49 4.39
CA GLY A 268 0.37 14.31 3.49
C GLY A 268 0.53 15.14 2.23
N VAL A 269 0.29 14.55 1.07
CA VAL A 269 0.34 15.21 -0.24
C VAL A 269 -1.01 15.07 -0.93
N ASP A 270 -1.49 16.15 -1.55
CA ASP A 270 -2.77 16.17 -2.24
C ASP A 270 -2.70 17.00 -3.54
N GLY A 271 -3.55 16.66 -4.51
CA GLY A 271 -3.78 17.44 -5.73
C GLY A 271 -4.63 18.69 -5.48
N VAL A 272 -5.34 18.76 -4.35
CA VAL A 272 -6.13 19.93 -3.93
C VAL A 272 -5.58 20.58 -2.67
N LYS A 273 -5.94 21.86 -2.41
CA LYS A 273 -5.51 22.55 -1.20
C LYS A 273 -6.19 21.95 0.05
N PRO A 274 -5.50 21.86 1.20
CA PRO A 274 -4.07 22.16 1.38
C PRO A 274 -3.19 21.08 0.74
N TYR A 275 -2.24 21.48 -0.11
CA TYR A 275 -1.46 20.54 -0.93
C TYR A 275 -0.50 19.69 -0.09
N TYR A 276 0.01 20.24 1.01
CA TYR A 276 0.91 19.54 1.91
C TYR A 276 0.54 19.79 3.35
N VAL A 277 0.41 18.71 4.11
CA VAL A 277 0.14 18.78 5.54
C VAL A 277 1.13 17.90 6.27
N VAL A 278 1.86 18.47 7.23
CA VAL A 278 2.69 17.69 8.15
C VAL A 278 1.83 17.20 9.29
N GLY A 279 1.89 15.90 9.56
CA GLY A 279 1.32 15.26 10.73
C GLY A 279 2.42 14.78 11.67
N VAL A 280 2.22 14.95 12.98
CA VAL A 280 3.07 14.34 14.01
C VAL A 280 2.19 13.49 14.91
N VAL A 281 2.44 12.19 14.92
CA VAL A 281 1.70 11.21 15.72
C VAL A 281 2.49 10.89 16.98
N SER A 282 1.80 10.84 18.12
CA SER A 282 2.38 10.48 19.41
C SER A 282 3.06 9.11 19.38
N ALA A 283 4.02 8.90 20.28
CA ALA A 283 4.79 7.66 20.38
C ALA A 283 3.94 6.41 20.69
N ASP A 284 2.80 6.60 21.36
CA ASP A 284 1.84 5.52 21.61
C ASP A 284 0.85 5.29 20.45
N GLY A 285 0.97 6.06 19.36
CA GLY A 285 0.13 5.95 18.18
C GLY A 285 -1.33 6.43 18.37
N LYS A 286 -1.66 7.04 19.52
CA LYS A 286 -3.06 7.35 19.88
C LYS A 286 -3.50 8.79 19.63
N ARG A 287 -2.55 9.74 19.52
CA ARG A 287 -2.86 11.15 19.26
C ARG A 287 -2.12 11.70 18.04
N LEU A 288 -2.82 12.48 17.22
CA LEU A 288 -2.21 13.35 16.21
C LEU A 288 -1.85 14.65 16.92
N ASN A 289 -0.63 14.73 17.43
CA ASN A 289 -0.13 15.86 18.23
C ASN A 289 -0.09 17.16 17.41
N HIS A 290 0.29 17.05 16.14
CA HIS A 290 0.33 18.19 15.22
C HIS A 290 -0.27 17.83 13.87
N LYS A 291 -0.93 18.82 13.25
CA LYS A 291 -1.43 18.79 11.88
C LYS A 291 -1.30 20.19 11.31
N VAL A 292 -0.33 20.41 10.43
CA VAL A 292 0.05 21.75 9.97
C VAL A 292 0.08 21.80 8.46
N ASP A 293 -0.67 22.73 7.87
CA ASP A 293 -0.58 23.05 6.44
C ASP A 293 0.73 23.83 6.17
N LEU A 294 1.52 23.36 5.21
CA LEU A 294 2.75 24.04 4.80
C LEU A 294 2.50 25.26 3.91
N ASN A 295 1.25 25.53 3.53
CA ASN A 295 0.84 26.67 2.69
C ASN A 295 1.61 26.75 1.37
N MET A 296 1.95 25.60 0.78
CA MET A 296 2.60 25.57 -0.52
C MET A 296 1.69 26.14 -1.61
N SER A 297 2.28 26.84 -2.57
CA SER A 297 1.53 27.49 -3.66
C SER A 297 1.05 26.53 -4.76
N ARG A 298 1.63 25.33 -4.84
CA ARG A 298 1.29 24.29 -5.81
C ARG A 298 1.60 22.90 -5.28
N SER A 299 0.92 21.89 -5.79
CA SER A 299 1.27 20.49 -5.56
C SER A 299 2.44 20.06 -6.44
N ARG A 300 3.35 19.25 -5.89
CA ARG A 300 4.46 18.56 -6.57
C ARG A 300 4.61 17.18 -5.92
N LEU A 301 5.09 16.21 -6.68
CA LEU A 301 5.47 14.92 -6.10
C LEU A 301 6.65 15.11 -5.14
N ILE A 302 6.47 14.73 -3.88
CA ILE A 302 7.54 14.59 -2.89
C ILE A 302 7.48 13.14 -2.43
N HIS A 303 8.44 12.34 -2.87
CA HIS A 303 8.46 10.92 -2.53
C HIS A 303 9.08 10.68 -1.15
N GLU A 304 10.14 11.42 -0.81
CA GLU A 304 10.91 11.19 0.41
C GLU A 304 11.15 12.50 1.16
N VAL A 305 11.22 12.41 2.48
CA VAL A 305 11.32 13.50 3.43
C VAL A 305 12.37 13.19 4.49
N GLY A 306 13.13 14.20 4.91
CA GLY A 306 14.03 14.09 6.05
C GLY A 306 13.41 14.72 7.29
N ALA A 307 13.66 14.14 8.46
CA ALA A 307 13.32 14.74 9.75
C ALA A 307 14.58 14.97 10.59
N THR A 308 14.67 16.12 11.25
CA THR A 308 15.74 16.47 12.20
C THR A 308 15.17 16.68 13.60
N GLU A 309 16.06 16.82 14.59
CA GLU A 309 15.66 17.08 15.99
C GLU A 309 14.94 18.43 16.18
N LYS A 310 15.19 19.39 15.28
CA LYS A 310 14.56 20.72 15.26
C LYS A 310 13.57 20.83 14.12
#